data_AF-A0A942RGA3-F1
#
_entry.id   AF-A0A942RGA3-F1
#
_cell.length_a   1.000
_cell.length_b   1.000
_cell.length_c   1.000
_cell.angle_alpha   90.00
_cell.angle_beta   90.00
_cell.angle_gamma   90.00
#
_symmetry.space_group_name_H-M   'P 1'
#
loop_
_entity.id
_entity.type
_entity.pdbx_description
1 polymer ?
#
loop_
_entity_poly.entity_id
_entity_poly.type
_entity_poly.pdbx_seq_one_letter_code
_entity_poly.pdbx_strand_id
1 'polypeptide(L)'
;MKISFLLILTICFAGISVTQQHRKELWLTPAEKSNFHTTPRYDKTIYYLQRMAKVSPWIHLTYIGKTPEGRPMPLVIVSKNSMEINPKRAQASGKAIVLVQSGIHAGEIDGKDASLMLLRDICVTKEKEMLLEKIILLILPIYNLDGHERFSPFNRINQNGPDSMGWRTTAQNLNLNRDYMKADAPETQMWLKLFNEWLPDFYVDCHVTDGADYQYPITYAINDQQNVAPSVRSWITDKLLPSVDKKMAIKNILLAPYIFWKNERDVTQGIVNESGPPRFSTEYGVIQNRPAYLIETHMLKNYKTRVEATYHLLQSLFEEIYESAGALRLAVRTADEEIISAGEKGDGNFKVPLQMELTDVADTMMYLGYKYSVEESEVSKNSWMKFTNEPQNIRIPLFKTTKVQKEITLPYAYLIPQQWTSVLSVLKLHDIKLQRLTKPTRLQVESYKFSNAHWNERPFEGRHYVNFMSEKITEERMYPSGTIVVPMNQRAAKVAVHLLEPDAPDALIHWGFLDALFEQKEYGEDYVLEKLAREMMNKDANLKNEFEQKIATDSIFAKSSFERLNFFYKKSPYWDARKDVYPIAKIVRRMSIPVEPLKK
;
A
#
# COMPACT_ATOMS: atom_id res chain seq x y z
N MET A 1 -53.15 -37.10 12.31
CA MET A 1 -52.64 -36.12 11.32
C MET A 1 -51.48 -35.23 11.81
N LYS A 2 -51.24 -34.99 13.11
CA LYS A 2 -50.08 -34.17 13.57
C LYS A 2 -48.71 -34.89 13.59
N ILE A 3 -48.69 -36.22 13.77
CA ILE A 3 -47.44 -37.01 13.82
C ILE A 3 -46.81 -37.20 12.42
N SER A 4 -47.63 -37.35 11.38
CA SER A 4 -47.14 -37.50 10.00
C SER A 4 -46.51 -36.21 9.44
N PHE A 5 -46.96 -35.04 9.88
CA PHE A 5 -46.41 -33.76 9.45
C PHE A 5 -45.02 -33.49 10.07
N LEU A 6 -44.81 -33.90 11.33
CA LEU A 6 -43.52 -33.80 12.00
C LEU A 6 -42.49 -34.78 11.38
N LEU A 7 -42.91 -36.01 11.07
CA LEU A 7 -42.05 -37.02 10.44
C LEU A 7 -41.61 -36.60 9.02
N ILE A 8 -42.51 -36.01 8.23
CA ILE A 8 -42.20 -35.49 6.89
C ILE A 8 -41.26 -34.28 6.97
N LEU A 9 -41.44 -33.39 7.96
CA LEU A 9 -40.50 -32.28 8.17
C LEU A 9 -39.10 -32.79 8.53
N THR A 10 -38.98 -33.76 9.45
CA THR A 10 -37.68 -34.33 9.87
C THR A 10 -36.98 -35.09 8.74
N ILE A 11 -37.72 -35.82 7.90
CA ILE A 11 -37.16 -36.53 6.74
C ILE A 11 -36.71 -35.52 5.65
N CYS A 12 -37.45 -34.44 5.42
CA CYS A 12 -37.04 -33.38 4.50
C CYS A 12 -35.78 -32.64 4.99
N PHE A 13 -35.67 -32.32 6.28
CA PHE A 13 -34.47 -31.70 6.84
C PHE A 13 -33.25 -32.63 6.78
N ALA A 14 -33.41 -33.92 7.10
CA ALA A 14 -32.32 -34.91 6.99
C ALA A 14 -31.85 -35.10 5.53
N GLY A 15 -32.77 -35.14 4.56
CA GLY A 15 -32.44 -35.25 3.14
C GLY A 15 -31.66 -34.04 2.61
N ILE A 16 -32.02 -32.82 3.02
CA ILE A 16 -31.30 -31.58 2.64
C ILE A 16 -29.87 -31.59 3.21
N SER A 17 -29.69 -31.94 4.49
CA SER A 17 -28.36 -31.99 5.12
C SER A 17 -27.42 -33.03 4.48
N VAL A 18 -27.92 -34.21 4.10
CA VAL A 18 -27.12 -35.25 3.43
C VAL A 18 -26.68 -34.81 2.03
N THR A 19 -27.55 -34.14 1.27
CA THR A 19 -27.19 -33.63 -0.08
C THR A 19 -26.16 -32.49 -0.03
N GLN A 20 -26.21 -31.65 1.00
CA GLN A 20 -25.27 -30.55 1.20
C GLN A 20 -23.88 -31.05 1.63
N GLN A 21 -23.84 -32.00 2.56
CA GLN A 21 -22.61 -32.66 3.00
C GLN A 21 -21.94 -33.40 1.83
N HIS A 22 -22.71 -34.19 1.07
CA HIS A 22 -22.20 -34.89 -0.11
C HIS A 22 -21.67 -33.92 -1.19
N ARG A 23 -22.37 -32.80 -1.41
CA ARG A 23 -21.89 -31.75 -2.32
C ARG A 23 -20.58 -31.12 -1.82
N LYS A 24 -20.42 -30.88 -0.52
CA LYS A 24 -19.16 -30.34 0.04
C LYS A 24 -17.99 -31.30 -0.19
N GLU A 25 -18.18 -32.60 0.03
CA GLU A 25 -17.15 -33.63 -0.18
C GLU A 25 -16.65 -33.68 -1.64
N LEU A 26 -17.55 -33.57 -2.61
CA LEU A 26 -17.20 -33.52 -4.04
C LEU A 26 -16.37 -32.28 -4.43
N TRP A 27 -16.50 -31.21 -3.64
CA TRP A 27 -15.90 -29.90 -3.90
C TRP A 27 -14.88 -29.49 -2.85
N LEU A 28 -14.29 -30.43 -2.10
CA LEU A 28 -13.12 -30.12 -1.28
C LEU A 28 -12.05 -29.43 -2.13
N THR A 29 -11.49 -28.35 -1.59
CA THR A 29 -10.37 -27.63 -2.19
C THR A 29 -9.13 -28.53 -2.25
N PRO A 30 -8.14 -28.23 -3.12
CA PRO A 30 -6.90 -28.99 -3.14
C PRO A 30 -6.19 -29.07 -1.78
N ALA A 31 -6.21 -27.97 -1.00
CA ALA A 31 -5.66 -27.94 0.35
C ALA A 31 -6.39 -28.92 1.27
N GLU A 32 -7.73 -28.85 1.36
CA GLU A 32 -8.54 -29.77 2.17
C GLU A 32 -8.36 -31.23 1.78
N LYS A 33 -8.26 -31.54 0.47
CA LYS A 33 -8.01 -32.91 -0.01
C LYS A 33 -6.66 -33.47 0.44
N SER A 34 -5.68 -32.58 0.63
CA SER A 34 -4.38 -32.94 1.19
C SER A 34 -4.33 -32.83 2.72
N ASN A 35 -5.47 -32.65 3.39
CA ASN A 35 -5.55 -32.35 4.83
C ASN A 35 -4.63 -31.17 5.23
N PHE A 36 -4.54 -30.16 4.35
CA PHE A 36 -3.69 -28.98 4.49
C PHE A 36 -2.19 -29.28 4.66
N HIS A 37 -1.71 -30.40 4.12
CA HIS A 37 -0.27 -30.63 3.95
C HIS A 37 0.29 -29.82 2.77
N THR A 38 -0.52 -29.61 1.73
CA THR A 38 -0.07 -28.94 0.50
C THR A 38 -1.00 -27.81 0.08
N THR A 39 -0.47 -26.89 -0.71
CA THR A 39 -1.22 -25.84 -1.41
C THR A 39 -1.13 -26.06 -2.93
N PRO A 40 -2.19 -25.79 -3.73
CA PRO A 40 -2.15 -26.02 -5.17
C PRO A 40 -1.23 -25.03 -5.90
N ARG A 41 -0.43 -25.53 -6.85
CA ARG A 41 0.24 -24.71 -7.87
C ARG A 41 -0.76 -23.97 -8.77
N TYR A 42 -0.28 -23.03 -9.58
CA TYR A 42 -1.09 -22.22 -10.48
C TYR A 42 -2.09 -23.03 -11.31
N ASP A 43 -1.63 -24.03 -12.07
CA ASP A 43 -2.50 -24.79 -12.98
C ASP A 43 -3.64 -25.53 -12.23
N LYS A 44 -3.35 -26.09 -11.05
CA LYS A 44 -4.36 -26.74 -10.21
C LYS A 44 -5.35 -25.74 -9.62
N THR A 45 -4.88 -24.56 -9.24
CA THR A 45 -5.73 -23.44 -8.79
C THR A 45 -6.68 -23.02 -9.90
N ILE A 46 -6.17 -22.76 -11.12
CA ILE A 46 -6.97 -22.40 -12.28
C ILE A 46 -7.96 -23.49 -12.64
N TYR A 47 -7.54 -24.75 -12.68
CA TYR A 47 -8.43 -25.87 -12.96
C TYR A 47 -9.60 -25.96 -11.97
N TYR A 48 -9.32 -25.78 -10.67
CA TYR A 48 -10.35 -25.77 -9.64
C TYR A 48 -11.34 -24.60 -9.84
N LEU A 49 -10.83 -23.39 -10.09
CA LEU A 49 -11.67 -22.21 -10.38
C LEU A 49 -12.52 -22.38 -11.64
N GLN A 50 -11.96 -22.92 -12.72
CA GLN A 50 -12.69 -23.23 -13.95
C GLN A 50 -13.81 -24.24 -13.72
N ARG A 51 -13.55 -25.28 -12.91
CA ARG A 51 -14.59 -26.23 -12.52
C ARG A 51 -15.72 -25.55 -11.74
N MET A 52 -15.41 -24.66 -10.81
CA MET A 52 -16.43 -23.93 -10.06
C MET A 52 -17.24 -23.00 -10.98
N ALA A 53 -16.58 -22.28 -11.90
CA ALA A 53 -17.24 -21.41 -12.87
C ALA A 53 -18.20 -22.17 -13.82
N LYS A 54 -17.94 -23.45 -14.11
CA LYS A 54 -18.85 -24.30 -14.90
C LYS A 54 -20.15 -24.66 -14.19
N VAL A 55 -20.13 -24.72 -12.85
CA VAL A 55 -21.30 -25.16 -12.06
C VAL A 55 -22.00 -24.03 -11.31
N SER A 56 -21.36 -22.86 -11.21
CA SER A 56 -21.95 -21.68 -10.61
C SER A 56 -21.94 -20.51 -11.60
N PRO A 57 -23.12 -20.00 -12.01
CA PRO A 57 -23.20 -18.85 -12.91
C PRO A 57 -22.73 -17.55 -12.26
N TRP A 58 -22.42 -17.57 -10.96
CA TRP A 58 -21.99 -16.39 -10.21
C TRP A 58 -20.49 -16.16 -10.26
N ILE A 59 -19.71 -17.16 -10.67
CA ILE A 59 -18.26 -17.07 -10.76
C ILE A 59 -17.87 -16.71 -12.19
N HIS A 60 -17.19 -15.59 -12.34
CA HIS A 60 -16.56 -15.17 -13.57
C HIS A 60 -15.04 -15.11 -13.40
N LEU A 61 -14.35 -16.12 -13.96
CA LEU A 61 -12.90 -16.16 -14.01
C LEU A 61 -12.40 -15.37 -15.23
N THR A 62 -11.61 -14.35 -14.99
CA THR A 62 -10.94 -13.53 -16.01
C THR A 62 -9.47 -13.33 -15.66
N TYR A 63 -8.74 -12.51 -16.42
CA TYR A 63 -7.33 -12.22 -16.19
C TYR A 63 -7.05 -10.72 -16.31
N ILE A 64 -6.23 -10.18 -15.40
CA ILE A 64 -5.88 -8.74 -15.35
C ILE A 64 -4.66 -8.38 -16.19
N GLY A 65 -3.95 -9.40 -16.71
CA GLY A 65 -2.83 -9.27 -17.62
C GLY A 65 -1.92 -10.50 -17.54
N LYS A 66 -0.62 -10.32 -17.82
CA LYS A 66 0.39 -11.38 -17.78
C LYS A 66 1.60 -10.94 -16.95
N THR A 67 2.13 -11.85 -16.16
CA THR A 67 3.38 -11.66 -15.40
C THR A 67 4.59 -11.52 -16.33
N PRO A 68 5.77 -11.10 -15.81
CA PRO A 68 7.02 -11.09 -16.57
C PRO A 68 7.38 -12.42 -17.22
N GLU A 69 7.11 -13.57 -16.59
CA GLU A 69 7.31 -14.90 -17.18
C GLU A 69 6.15 -15.34 -18.11
N GLY A 70 5.18 -14.46 -18.37
CA GLY A 70 4.11 -14.66 -19.34
C GLY A 70 2.88 -15.39 -18.79
N ARG A 71 2.76 -15.60 -17.47
CA ARG A 71 1.60 -16.30 -16.87
C ARG A 71 0.39 -15.37 -16.77
N PRO A 72 -0.81 -15.79 -17.22
CA PRO A 72 -2.02 -14.99 -17.06
C PRO A 72 -2.40 -14.81 -15.58
N MET A 73 -2.48 -13.57 -15.10
CA MET A 73 -2.83 -13.28 -13.70
C MET A 73 -4.35 -13.36 -13.49
N PRO A 74 -4.85 -14.34 -12.71
CA PRO A 74 -6.28 -14.62 -12.63
C PRO A 74 -6.99 -13.64 -11.69
N LEU A 75 -8.21 -13.28 -12.05
CA LEU A 75 -9.16 -12.57 -11.20
C LEU A 75 -10.47 -13.35 -11.19
N VAL A 76 -11.00 -13.60 -9.99
CA VAL A 76 -12.33 -14.18 -9.81
C VAL A 76 -13.30 -13.07 -9.42
N ILE A 77 -14.26 -12.79 -10.29
CA ILE A 77 -15.36 -11.87 -10.00
C ILE A 77 -16.56 -12.71 -9.57
N VAL A 78 -17.18 -12.36 -8.44
CA VAL A 78 -18.34 -13.08 -7.91
C VAL A 78 -19.54 -12.15 -7.76
N SER A 79 -20.61 -12.44 -8.49
CA SER A 79 -21.89 -11.76 -8.35
C SER A 79 -23.07 -12.64 -8.79
N LYS A 80 -24.23 -12.47 -8.13
CA LYS A 80 -25.51 -13.05 -8.57
C LYS A 80 -26.02 -12.49 -9.91
N ASN A 81 -25.55 -11.31 -10.32
CA ASN A 81 -25.98 -10.61 -11.53
C ASN A 81 -24.82 -10.52 -12.53
N SER A 82 -24.96 -11.15 -13.69
CA SER A 82 -23.90 -11.20 -14.71
C SER A 82 -23.53 -9.82 -15.29
N MET A 83 -24.38 -8.80 -15.15
CA MET A 83 -24.05 -7.43 -15.58
C MET A 83 -23.01 -6.78 -14.66
N GLU A 84 -22.92 -7.21 -13.41
CA GLU A 84 -22.01 -6.68 -12.39
C GLU A 84 -20.56 -7.16 -12.58
N ILE A 85 -20.26 -7.96 -13.60
CA ILE A 85 -18.88 -8.27 -14.02
C ILE A 85 -18.21 -7.07 -14.72
N ASN A 86 -19.00 -6.06 -15.10
CA ASN A 86 -18.49 -4.80 -15.63
C ASN A 86 -18.31 -3.78 -14.48
N PRO A 87 -17.12 -3.15 -14.34
CA PRO A 87 -16.85 -2.24 -13.21
C PRO A 87 -17.87 -1.10 -13.06
N LYS A 88 -18.29 -0.47 -14.16
CA LYS A 88 -19.27 0.64 -14.11
C LYS A 88 -20.64 0.16 -13.63
N ARG A 89 -21.05 -1.04 -14.05
CA ARG A 89 -22.31 -1.65 -13.61
C ARG A 89 -22.24 -2.07 -12.14
N ALA A 90 -21.10 -2.63 -11.71
CA ALA A 90 -20.84 -2.96 -10.31
C ALA A 90 -20.96 -1.72 -9.42
N GLN A 91 -20.29 -0.62 -9.77
CA GLN A 91 -20.33 0.64 -9.00
C GLN A 91 -21.74 1.26 -8.91
N ALA A 92 -22.55 1.07 -9.96
CA ALA A 92 -23.94 1.54 -10.03
C ALA A 92 -24.95 0.60 -9.36
N SER A 93 -24.56 -0.62 -8.98
CA SER A 93 -25.47 -1.66 -8.47
C SER A 93 -26.03 -1.38 -7.07
N GLY A 94 -25.40 -0.48 -6.32
CA GLY A 94 -25.74 -0.25 -4.91
C GLY A 94 -25.02 -1.19 -3.93
N LYS A 95 -24.36 -2.25 -4.43
CA LYS A 95 -23.59 -3.22 -3.64
C LYS A 95 -22.19 -2.71 -3.30
N ALA A 96 -21.64 -3.22 -2.20
CA ALA A 96 -20.25 -2.99 -1.83
C ALA A 96 -19.33 -3.86 -2.68
N ILE A 97 -18.31 -3.28 -3.28
CA ILE A 97 -17.28 -4.00 -4.03
C ILE A 97 -16.13 -4.29 -3.06
N VAL A 98 -15.80 -5.57 -2.87
CA VAL A 98 -14.74 -6.00 -1.95
C VAL A 98 -13.64 -6.69 -2.74
N LEU A 99 -12.41 -6.19 -2.61
CA LEU A 99 -11.21 -6.83 -3.18
C LEU A 99 -10.47 -7.61 -2.10
N VAL A 100 -10.24 -8.90 -2.34
CA VAL A 100 -9.33 -9.72 -1.53
C VAL A 100 -8.13 -10.11 -2.38
N GLN A 101 -6.95 -9.82 -1.86
CA GLN A 101 -5.69 -10.22 -2.45
C GLN A 101 -5.02 -11.29 -1.59
N SER A 102 -4.32 -12.21 -2.23
CA SER A 102 -3.50 -13.20 -1.55
C SER A 102 -2.20 -13.47 -2.29
N GLY A 103 -1.17 -13.90 -1.55
CA GLY A 103 0.10 -14.29 -2.13
C GLY A 103 0.88 -13.12 -2.72
N ILE A 104 0.82 -11.93 -2.12
CA ILE A 104 1.75 -10.83 -2.42
C ILE A 104 3.19 -11.21 -2.06
N HIS A 105 3.35 -11.92 -0.95
CA HIS A 105 4.50 -12.77 -0.67
C HIS A 105 4.05 -14.21 -0.90
N ALA A 106 4.54 -14.87 -1.93
CA ALA A 106 3.90 -16.10 -2.39
C ALA A 106 4.16 -17.32 -1.48
N GLY A 107 5.03 -17.19 -0.49
CA GLY A 107 5.18 -18.14 0.62
C GLY A 107 4.04 -18.07 1.64
N GLU A 108 3.29 -16.96 1.66
CA GLU A 108 2.26 -16.60 2.63
C GLU A 108 0.88 -16.81 2.01
N ILE A 109 0.56 -18.05 1.68
CA ILE A 109 -0.49 -18.36 0.70
C ILE A 109 -1.83 -18.81 1.32
N ASP A 110 -1.99 -18.59 2.62
CA ASP A 110 -3.15 -19.00 3.42
C ASP A 110 -4.45 -18.40 2.86
N GLY A 111 -4.41 -17.11 2.48
CA GLY A 111 -5.54 -16.39 1.93
C GLY A 111 -6.06 -16.96 0.62
N LYS A 112 -5.21 -17.57 -0.21
CA LYS A 112 -5.63 -18.24 -1.45
C LYS A 112 -6.54 -19.40 -1.11
N ASP A 113 -6.09 -20.31 -0.25
CA ASP A 113 -6.81 -21.54 0.05
C ASP A 113 -8.06 -21.27 0.90
N ALA A 114 -8.00 -20.31 1.83
CA ALA A 114 -9.16 -19.78 2.54
C ALA A 114 -10.21 -19.18 1.58
N SER A 115 -9.77 -18.41 0.58
CA SER A 115 -10.67 -17.83 -0.43
C SER A 115 -11.30 -18.90 -1.31
N LEU A 116 -10.57 -19.96 -1.69
CA LEU A 116 -11.14 -21.08 -2.45
C LEU A 116 -12.21 -21.84 -1.67
N MET A 117 -12.02 -22.02 -0.35
CA MET A 117 -13.04 -22.61 0.54
C MET A 117 -14.28 -21.72 0.61
N LEU A 118 -14.09 -20.40 0.76
CA LEU A 118 -15.20 -19.45 0.88
C LEU A 118 -15.98 -19.32 -0.44
N LEU A 119 -15.29 -19.32 -1.60
CA LEU A 119 -15.92 -19.36 -2.92
C LEU A 119 -16.80 -20.59 -3.10
N ARG A 120 -16.34 -21.78 -2.68
CA ARG A 120 -17.16 -23.00 -2.68
C ARG A 120 -18.43 -22.81 -1.85
N ASP A 121 -18.28 -22.29 -0.64
CA ASP A 121 -19.40 -22.17 0.30
C ASP A 121 -20.43 -21.12 -0.13
N ILE A 122 -19.99 -20.06 -0.81
CA ILE A 122 -20.87 -19.05 -1.39
C ILE A 122 -21.54 -19.57 -2.67
N CYS A 123 -20.77 -20.14 -3.59
CA CYS A 123 -21.18 -20.29 -4.99
C CYS A 123 -21.64 -21.71 -5.36
N VAL A 124 -21.20 -22.74 -4.63
CA VAL A 124 -21.45 -24.16 -4.96
C VAL A 124 -22.39 -24.80 -3.94
N THR A 125 -22.04 -24.73 -2.65
CA THR A 125 -22.92 -25.25 -1.57
C THR A 125 -24.04 -24.28 -1.23
N LYS A 126 -23.84 -22.98 -1.54
CA LYS A 126 -24.79 -21.88 -1.30
C LYS A 126 -25.10 -21.63 0.17
N GLU A 127 -24.27 -22.12 1.09
CA GLU A 127 -24.38 -21.84 2.53
C GLU A 127 -24.27 -20.35 2.84
N LYS A 128 -23.53 -19.61 2.02
CA LYS A 128 -23.21 -18.19 2.23
C LYS A 128 -23.64 -17.31 1.04
N GLU A 129 -24.58 -17.78 0.23
CA GLU A 129 -25.01 -17.05 -0.99
C GLU A 129 -25.66 -15.69 -0.69
N MET A 130 -26.19 -15.50 0.51
CA MET A 130 -26.82 -14.25 0.97
C MET A 130 -25.86 -13.06 0.94
N LEU A 131 -24.55 -13.30 1.11
CA LEU A 131 -23.53 -12.25 1.05
C LEU A 131 -23.57 -11.50 -0.30
N LEU A 132 -23.87 -12.21 -1.40
CA LEU A 132 -23.89 -11.65 -2.76
C LEU A 132 -25.12 -10.76 -3.06
N GLU A 133 -26.07 -10.65 -2.13
CA GLU A 133 -27.18 -9.70 -2.25
C GLU A 133 -26.71 -8.26 -2.10
N LYS A 134 -25.66 -8.02 -1.29
CA LYS A 134 -25.11 -6.69 -1.02
C LYS A 134 -23.63 -6.55 -1.33
N ILE A 135 -22.96 -7.63 -1.71
CA ILE A 135 -21.52 -7.65 -1.99
C ILE A 135 -21.23 -8.16 -3.41
N ILE A 136 -20.26 -7.53 -4.06
CA ILE A 136 -19.56 -8.05 -5.24
C ILE A 136 -18.13 -8.35 -4.81
N LEU A 137 -17.67 -9.59 -5.02
CA LEU A 137 -16.31 -9.98 -4.64
C LEU A 137 -15.38 -9.95 -5.84
N LEU A 138 -14.19 -9.39 -5.63
CA LEU A 138 -13.03 -9.49 -6.50
C LEU A 138 -11.97 -10.27 -5.73
N ILE A 139 -11.61 -11.46 -6.19
CA ILE A 139 -10.57 -12.27 -5.56
C ILE A 139 -9.37 -12.36 -6.51
N LEU A 140 -8.24 -11.83 -6.06
CA LEU A 140 -6.93 -12.01 -6.69
C LEU A 140 -6.18 -13.11 -5.92
N PRO A 141 -6.32 -14.40 -6.30
CA PRO A 141 -5.89 -15.52 -5.48
C PRO A 141 -4.37 -15.64 -5.36
N ILE A 142 -3.63 -15.15 -6.37
CA ILE A 142 -2.17 -15.18 -6.41
C ILE A 142 -1.68 -13.88 -7.06
N TYR A 143 -1.20 -12.95 -6.24
CA TYR A 143 -0.70 -11.67 -6.74
C TYR A 143 0.75 -11.77 -7.24
N ASN A 144 1.69 -12.25 -6.41
CA ASN A 144 3.03 -12.58 -6.85
C ASN A 144 3.07 -13.96 -7.50
N LEU A 145 2.56 -14.03 -8.73
CA LEU A 145 2.34 -15.30 -9.43
C LEU A 145 3.64 -15.98 -9.89
N ASP A 146 4.64 -15.24 -10.35
CA ASP A 146 5.92 -15.86 -10.71
C ASP A 146 6.70 -16.32 -9.47
N GLY A 147 6.66 -15.54 -8.38
CA GLY A 147 7.16 -15.96 -7.08
C GLY A 147 6.44 -17.20 -6.55
N HIS A 148 5.13 -17.32 -6.77
CA HIS A 148 4.34 -18.50 -6.40
C HIS A 148 4.86 -19.78 -7.08
N GLU A 149 5.22 -19.69 -8.36
CA GLU A 149 5.70 -20.85 -9.11
C GLU A 149 7.19 -21.17 -8.89
N ARG A 150 7.94 -20.26 -8.25
CA ARG A 150 9.23 -20.57 -7.62
C ARG A 150 9.00 -21.38 -6.34
N PHE A 151 8.61 -22.64 -6.50
CA PHE A 151 8.05 -23.50 -5.46
C PHE A 151 9.09 -24.40 -4.79
N SER A 152 9.22 -24.33 -3.47
CA SER A 152 10.22 -25.10 -2.71
C SER A 152 9.82 -25.23 -1.23
N PRO A 153 10.23 -26.30 -0.54
CA PRO A 153 10.09 -26.41 0.93
C PRO A 153 10.97 -25.41 1.70
N PHE A 154 11.94 -24.77 1.04
CA PHE A 154 12.97 -23.95 1.71
C PHE A 154 12.74 -22.43 1.58
N ASN A 155 11.60 -22.00 1.07
CA ASN A 155 11.36 -20.59 0.73
C ASN A 155 10.99 -19.69 1.94
N ARG A 156 10.58 -20.27 3.07
CA ARG A 156 10.16 -19.53 4.28
C ARG A 156 10.66 -20.24 5.54
N ILE A 157 11.92 -19.99 5.92
CA ILE A 157 12.52 -20.57 7.14
C ILE A 157 11.79 -20.16 8.43
N ASN A 158 11.12 -19.01 8.43
CA ASN A 158 10.44 -18.46 9.61
C ASN A 158 8.99 -18.94 9.78
N GLN A 159 8.48 -19.84 8.93
CA GLN A 159 7.04 -20.16 8.88
C GLN A 159 6.76 -21.65 8.74
N ASN A 160 5.79 -22.15 9.52
CA ASN A 160 5.22 -23.49 9.41
C ASN A 160 4.07 -23.49 8.38
N GLY A 161 4.43 -23.27 7.11
CA GLY A 161 3.51 -23.28 5.98
C GLY A 161 3.18 -24.69 5.45
N PRO A 162 2.62 -24.79 4.23
CA PRO A 162 2.47 -26.08 3.55
C PRO A 162 3.86 -26.68 3.24
N ASP A 163 3.90 -27.98 2.91
CA ASP A 163 5.13 -28.74 2.62
C ASP A 163 6.04 -28.06 1.58
N SER A 164 5.47 -27.26 0.69
CA SER A 164 6.20 -26.41 -0.25
C SER A 164 5.37 -25.18 -0.58
N MET A 165 6.04 -24.07 -0.84
CA MET A 165 5.41 -22.76 -0.98
C MET A 165 6.19 -21.87 -1.94
N GLY A 166 5.61 -20.74 -2.33
CA GLY A 166 6.23 -19.77 -3.22
C GLY A 166 7.34 -18.95 -2.56
N TRP A 167 8.01 -18.15 -3.38
CA TRP A 167 9.05 -17.21 -2.98
C TRP A 167 8.48 -15.82 -2.65
N ARG A 168 9.19 -15.06 -1.80
CA ARG A 168 8.71 -13.76 -1.30
C ARG A 168 8.58 -12.70 -2.39
N THR A 169 9.55 -12.62 -3.30
CA THR A 169 9.65 -11.58 -4.34
C THR A 169 9.26 -12.10 -5.72
N THR A 170 9.04 -11.19 -6.66
CA THR A 170 8.72 -11.52 -8.07
C THR A 170 9.89 -12.16 -8.79
N ALA A 171 9.71 -12.56 -10.06
CA ALA A 171 10.81 -13.01 -10.93
C ALA A 171 11.92 -11.96 -11.09
N GLN A 172 11.61 -10.67 -10.88
CA GLN A 172 12.57 -9.57 -10.91
C GLN A 172 13.19 -9.26 -9.53
N ASN A 173 12.94 -10.11 -8.53
CA ASN A 173 13.32 -9.90 -7.13
C ASN A 173 12.75 -8.62 -6.48
N LEU A 174 11.63 -8.10 -6.98
CA LEU A 174 10.92 -6.99 -6.35
C LEU A 174 9.93 -7.49 -5.30
N ASN A 175 9.84 -6.79 -4.18
CA ASN A 175 8.82 -7.00 -3.17
C ASN A 175 7.58 -6.16 -3.52
N LEU A 176 6.51 -6.81 -3.95
CA LEU A 176 5.27 -6.12 -4.32
C LEU A 176 4.66 -5.32 -3.15
N ASN A 177 4.92 -5.71 -1.89
CA ASN A 177 4.50 -4.94 -0.72
C ASN A 177 5.39 -3.70 -0.42
N ARG A 178 6.11 -3.21 -1.43
CA ARG A 178 6.88 -1.95 -1.42
C ARG A 178 6.70 -1.15 -2.72
N ASP A 179 5.82 -1.59 -3.61
CA ASP A 179 5.84 -1.13 -5.00
C ASP A 179 4.61 -0.31 -5.39
N TYR A 180 3.58 -0.21 -4.52
CA TYR A 180 2.30 0.41 -4.88
C TYR A 180 2.41 1.85 -5.36
N MET A 181 3.43 2.61 -4.96
CA MET A 181 3.64 4.02 -5.38
C MET A 181 4.54 4.16 -6.60
N LYS A 182 5.74 3.56 -6.60
CA LYS A 182 6.69 3.66 -7.72
C LYS A 182 6.27 2.80 -8.93
N ALA A 183 5.51 1.74 -8.68
CA ALA A 183 4.91 0.84 -9.66
C ALA A 183 5.92 0.28 -10.68
N ASP A 184 7.09 -0.16 -10.20
CA ASP A 184 8.13 -0.72 -11.07
C ASP A 184 7.77 -2.12 -11.57
N ALA A 185 7.05 -2.92 -10.77
CA ALA A 185 6.71 -4.29 -11.11
C ALA A 185 5.48 -4.34 -12.04
N PRO A 186 5.51 -5.13 -13.14
CA PRO A 186 4.34 -5.31 -14.00
C PRO A 186 3.10 -5.82 -13.26
N GLU A 187 3.26 -6.67 -12.24
CA GLU A 187 2.20 -7.11 -11.33
C GLU A 187 1.48 -5.93 -10.69
N THR A 188 2.23 -4.97 -10.14
CA THR A 188 1.67 -3.74 -9.55
C THR A 188 0.97 -2.89 -10.59
N GLN A 189 1.51 -2.76 -11.80
CA GLN A 189 0.87 -2.00 -12.87
C GLN A 189 -0.49 -2.60 -13.26
N MET A 190 -0.59 -3.93 -13.34
CA MET A 190 -1.85 -4.64 -13.56
C MET A 190 -2.82 -4.47 -12.39
N TRP A 191 -2.32 -4.51 -11.15
CA TRP A 191 -3.11 -4.28 -9.96
C TRP A 191 -3.67 -2.86 -9.90
N LEU A 192 -2.86 -1.84 -10.20
CA LEU A 192 -3.30 -0.44 -10.22
C LEU A 192 -4.40 -0.22 -11.25
N LYS A 193 -4.29 -0.86 -12.43
CA LYS A 193 -5.36 -0.84 -13.43
C LYS A 193 -6.64 -1.47 -12.87
N LEU A 194 -6.57 -2.67 -12.29
CA LEU A 194 -7.69 -3.34 -11.65
C LEU A 194 -8.34 -2.43 -10.58
N PHE A 195 -7.53 -1.91 -9.67
CA PHE A 195 -7.97 -1.11 -8.53
C PHE A 195 -8.65 0.19 -8.99
N ASN A 196 -8.08 0.89 -9.97
CA ASN A 196 -8.64 2.15 -10.48
C ASN A 196 -9.87 1.95 -11.38
N GLU A 197 -9.98 0.81 -12.07
CA GLU A 197 -11.19 0.49 -12.86
C GLU A 197 -12.36 0.10 -11.96
N TRP A 198 -12.12 -0.70 -10.92
CA TRP A 198 -13.16 -1.22 -10.03
C TRP A 198 -13.49 -0.31 -8.85
N LEU A 199 -12.50 0.40 -8.31
CA LEU A 199 -12.60 1.24 -7.11
C LEU A 199 -13.29 0.50 -5.95
N PRO A 200 -12.70 -0.61 -5.46
CA PRO A 200 -13.32 -1.40 -4.39
C PRO A 200 -13.63 -0.51 -3.18
N ASP A 201 -14.79 -0.72 -2.56
CA ASP A 201 -15.21 -0.02 -1.34
C ASP A 201 -14.44 -0.52 -0.11
N PHE A 202 -13.97 -1.78 -0.12
CA PHE A 202 -13.16 -2.38 0.93
C PHE A 202 -12.07 -3.27 0.32
N TYR A 203 -10.86 -3.23 0.90
CA TYR A 203 -9.72 -4.01 0.44
C TYR A 203 -9.18 -4.91 1.57
N VAL A 204 -8.85 -6.15 1.25
CA VAL A 204 -8.20 -7.11 2.17
C VAL A 204 -6.91 -7.62 1.54
N ASP A 205 -5.83 -7.58 2.30
CA ASP A 205 -4.55 -8.18 1.92
C ASP A 205 -4.20 -9.29 2.91
N CYS A 206 -4.01 -10.51 2.42
CA CYS A 206 -3.76 -11.69 3.23
C CYS A 206 -2.26 -12.03 3.28
N HIS A 207 -1.68 -11.99 4.48
CA HIS A 207 -0.28 -12.22 4.80
C HIS A 207 -0.12 -13.20 5.96
N VAL A 208 1.15 -13.50 6.27
CA VAL A 208 1.57 -14.28 7.42
C VAL A 208 2.75 -13.55 8.07
N THR A 209 2.67 -13.38 9.38
CA THR A 209 3.62 -12.53 10.10
C THR A 209 5.03 -13.13 10.09
N ASP A 210 6.06 -12.30 10.14
CA ASP A 210 7.41 -12.72 10.53
C ASP A 210 7.60 -12.29 12.01
N GLY A 211 7.95 -13.17 12.96
CA GLY A 211 7.88 -12.80 14.40
C GLY A 211 7.74 -13.91 15.46
N ALA A 212 7.19 -13.51 16.62
CA ALA A 212 7.14 -14.25 17.90
C ALA A 212 6.01 -15.29 18.04
N ASP A 213 6.11 -16.15 19.06
CA ASP A 213 5.08 -17.16 19.39
C ASP A 213 4.05 -16.63 20.40
N TYR A 214 2.77 -16.77 20.05
CA TYR A 214 1.62 -16.36 20.83
C TYR A 214 0.40 -17.26 20.60
N GLN A 215 -0.63 -17.10 21.42
CA GLN A 215 -1.80 -17.98 21.36
C GLN A 215 -2.73 -17.65 20.17
N TYR A 216 -2.72 -16.42 19.66
CA TYR A 216 -3.57 -15.99 18.54
C TYR A 216 -3.21 -16.74 17.25
N PRO A 217 -4.14 -17.46 16.59
CA PRO A 217 -3.87 -18.01 15.27
C PRO A 217 -3.82 -16.93 14.17
N ILE A 218 -4.39 -15.75 14.43
CA ILE A 218 -4.53 -14.67 13.46
C ILE A 218 -4.54 -13.31 14.15
N THR A 219 -3.91 -12.34 13.51
CA THR A 219 -3.89 -10.93 13.89
C THR A 219 -4.29 -10.05 12.71
N TYR A 220 -4.51 -8.77 12.96
CA TYR A 220 -4.87 -7.83 11.90
C TYR A 220 -4.27 -6.43 12.10
N ALA A 221 -4.04 -5.73 11.00
CA ALA A 221 -3.84 -4.28 11.01
C ALA A 221 -4.88 -3.59 10.13
N ILE A 222 -5.37 -2.44 10.59
CA ILE A 222 -6.13 -1.51 9.78
C ILE A 222 -5.82 -0.11 10.31
N ASN A 223 -5.61 0.82 9.39
CA ASN A 223 -5.37 2.20 9.78
C ASN A 223 -6.69 2.88 10.13
N ASP A 224 -6.77 3.44 11.33
CA ASP A 224 -7.89 4.21 11.87
C ASP A 224 -7.42 5.57 12.42
N GLN A 225 -6.28 6.07 11.97
CA GLN A 225 -5.60 7.25 12.51
C GLN A 225 -6.03 8.55 11.80
N GLN A 226 -5.37 9.68 12.09
CA GLN A 226 -5.77 11.01 11.57
C GLN A 226 -5.58 11.20 10.05
N ASN A 227 -4.78 10.35 9.40
CA ASN A 227 -4.62 10.31 7.95
C ASN A 227 -5.79 9.64 7.22
N VAL A 228 -6.64 8.90 7.94
CA VAL A 228 -7.85 8.27 7.40
C VAL A 228 -8.97 9.30 7.35
N ALA A 229 -9.70 9.34 6.23
CA ALA A 229 -10.83 10.25 6.08
C ALA A 229 -11.86 10.05 7.22
N PRO A 230 -12.38 11.12 7.86
CA PRO A 230 -13.21 10.99 9.06
C PRO A 230 -14.41 10.05 8.89
N SER A 231 -15.10 10.10 7.75
CA SER A 231 -16.24 9.23 7.44
C SER A 231 -15.85 7.75 7.40
N VAL A 232 -14.69 7.43 6.80
CA VAL A 232 -14.15 6.07 6.71
C VAL A 232 -13.69 5.59 8.09
N ARG A 233 -12.97 6.44 8.83
CA ARG A 233 -12.51 6.13 10.19
C ARG A 233 -13.69 5.80 11.10
N SER A 234 -14.74 6.62 11.11
CA SER A 234 -15.94 6.34 11.92
C SER A 234 -16.59 5.00 11.55
N TRP A 235 -16.66 4.64 10.26
CA TRP A 235 -17.19 3.32 9.89
C TRP A 235 -16.27 2.18 10.39
N ILE A 236 -14.95 2.33 10.32
CA ILE A 236 -14.00 1.34 10.86
C ILE A 236 -14.19 1.15 12.37
N THR A 237 -14.19 2.25 13.13
CA THR A 237 -14.21 2.21 14.60
C THR A 237 -15.58 1.85 15.17
N ASP A 238 -16.66 2.32 14.54
CA ASP A 238 -18.00 2.24 15.11
C ASP A 238 -18.79 1.02 14.60
N LYS A 239 -18.37 0.44 13.46
CA LYS A 239 -19.05 -0.71 12.82
C LYS A 239 -18.12 -1.90 12.65
N LEU A 240 -17.02 -1.74 11.90
CA LEU A 240 -16.20 -2.85 11.46
C LEU A 240 -15.55 -3.60 12.64
N LEU A 241 -14.69 -2.92 13.40
CA LEU A 241 -13.87 -3.56 14.43
C LEU A 241 -14.71 -4.23 15.52
N PRO A 242 -15.70 -3.55 16.16
CA PRO A 242 -16.50 -4.18 17.22
C PRO A 242 -17.29 -5.40 16.73
N SER A 243 -17.76 -5.37 15.48
CA SER A 243 -18.55 -6.44 14.91
C SER A 243 -17.70 -7.67 14.55
N VAL A 244 -16.54 -7.44 13.95
CA VAL A 244 -15.59 -8.51 13.61
C VAL A 244 -15.04 -9.19 14.86
N ASP A 245 -14.65 -8.44 15.88
CA ASP A 245 -14.19 -8.98 17.17
C ASP A 245 -15.25 -9.90 17.79
N LYS A 246 -16.50 -9.44 17.84
CA LYS A 246 -17.64 -10.23 18.34
C LYS A 246 -17.86 -11.50 17.52
N LYS A 247 -17.82 -11.40 16.18
CA LYS A 247 -18.03 -12.53 15.26
C LYS A 247 -16.92 -13.58 15.36
N MET A 248 -15.67 -13.16 15.59
CA MET A 248 -14.54 -14.06 15.79
C MET A 248 -14.59 -14.73 17.18
N ALA A 249 -14.98 -13.99 18.21
CA ALA A 249 -15.19 -14.53 19.55
C ALA A 249 -16.28 -15.63 19.57
N ILE A 250 -17.41 -15.44 18.88
CA ILE A 250 -18.47 -16.47 18.74
C ILE A 250 -17.95 -17.74 18.07
N LYS A 251 -16.97 -17.61 17.16
CA LYS A 251 -16.32 -18.73 16.46
C LYS A 251 -15.20 -19.36 17.30
N ASN A 252 -14.95 -18.87 18.52
CA ASN A 252 -13.86 -19.28 19.40
C ASN A 252 -12.46 -19.11 18.77
N ILE A 253 -12.29 -18.09 17.95
CA ILE A 253 -11.00 -17.77 17.32
C ILE A 253 -10.44 -16.53 17.98
N LEU A 254 -9.26 -16.67 18.58
CA LEU A 254 -8.54 -15.55 19.17
C LEU A 254 -8.05 -14.62 18.06
N LEU A 255 -8.47 -13.35 18.13
CA LEU A 255 -8.04 -12.28 17.24
C LEU A 255 -7.36 -11.20 18.08
N ALA A 256 -6.29 -10.61 17.55
CA ALA A 256 -5.63 -9.44 18.14
C ALA A 256 -5.21 -8.46 17.06
N PRO A 257 -4.99 -7.17 17.41
CA PRO A 257 -4.22 -6.27 16.58
C PRO A 257 -2.84 -6.86 16.26
N TYR A 258 -2.27 -6.44 15.13
CA TYR A 258 -0.98 -6.90 14.65
C TYR A 258 0.11 -6.68 15.70
N ILE A 259 0.91 -7.72 15.92
CA ILE A 259 1.92 -7.75 16.97
C ILE A 259 3.25 -7.32 16.35
N PHE A 260 3.55 -6.03 16.44
CA PHE A 260 4.87 -5.49 16.16
C PHE A 260 5.52 -5.07 17.48
N TRP A 261 6.57 -5.78 17.91
CA TRP A 261 7.17 -5.57 19.22
C TRP A 261 7.90 -4.23 19.30
N LYS A 262 7.65 -3.46 20.37
CA LYS A 262 8.50 -2.31 20.70
C LYS A 262 9.93 -2.75 21.03
N ASN A 263 10.05 -3.93 21.63
CA ASN A 263 11.31 -4.61 21.90
C ASN A 263 11.14 -6.12 21.68
N GLU A 264 11.80 -6.67 20.66
CA GLU A 264 11.70 -8.10 20.30
C GLU A 264 12.23 -9.06 21.38
N ARG A 265 12.92 -8.57 22.41
CA ARG A 265 13.50 -9.37 23.50
C ARG A 265 12.82 -9.17 24.85
N ASP A 266 11.88 -8.23 24.94
CA ASP A 266 11.11 -7.97 26.15
C ASP A 266 9.67 -7.60 25.79
N VAL A 267 8.80 -8.60 25.78
CA VAL A 267 7.38 -8.44 25.44
C VAL A 267 6.63 -7.53 26.41
N THR A 268 7.18 -7.30 27.61
CA THR A 268 6.55 -6.42 28.62
C THR A 268 6.62 -4.94 28.22
N GLN A 269 7.53 -4.58 27.31
CA GLN A 269 7.61 -3.24 26.71
C GLN A 269 6.45 -2.94 25.76
N GLY A 270 5.63 -3.95 25.42
CA GLY A 270 4.43 -3.78 24.62
C GLY A 270 4.64 -3.85 23.12
N ILE A 271 3.56 -3.56 22.40
CA ILE A 271 3.51 -3.57 20.94
C ILE A 271 3.19 -2.19 20.39
N VAL A 272 3.60 -1.95 19.16
CA VAL A 272 3.31 -0.72 18.42
C VAL A 272 2.43 -1.03 17.21
N ASN A 273 1.52 -0.12 16.90
CA ASN A 273 0.72 -0.13 15.69
C ASN A 273 0.85 1.25 15.05
N GLU A 274 1.76 1.34 14.08
CA GLU A 274 2.09 2.59 13.39
C GLU A 274 1.46 2.65 12.00
N SER A 275 1.29 3.88 11.48
CA SER A 275 0.88 4.08 10.09
C SER A 275 2.11 4.07 9.20
N GLY A 276 2.18 3.13 8.26
CA GLY A 276 3.28 3.06 7.32
C GLY A 276 3.23 4.15 6.22
N PRO A 277 4.26 4.20 5.36
CA PRO A 277 4.24 4.93 4.10
C PRO A 277 3.35 4.25 3.02
N PRO A 278 2.81 5.01 2.05
CA PRO A 278 1.84 4.50 1.07
C PRO A 278 2.37 3.49 0.05
N ARG A 279 3.67 3.15 0.05
CA ARG A 279 4.21 1.99 -0.66
C ARG A 279 3.63 0.65 -0.21
N PHE A 280 3.02 0.58 0.97
CA PHE A 280 2.32 -0.59 1.50
C PHE A 280 0.86 -0.60 1.02
N SER A 281 0.31 -1.79 0.81
CA SER A 281 -1.02 -1.96 0.21
C SER A 281 -2.15 -1.33 1.03
N THR A 282 -2.06 -1.42 2.37
CA THR A 282 -3.04 -0.88 3.30
C THR A 282 -3.04 0.65 3.32
N GLU A 283 -1.86 1.24 3.36
CA GLU A 283 -1.62 2.68 3.35
C GLU A 283 -1.96 3.29 1.99
N TYR A 284 -1.72 2.54 0.91
CA TYR A 284 -2.21 2.89 -0.42
C TYR A 284 -3.74 2.99 -0.44
N GLY A 285 -4.43 2.06 0.23
CA GLY A 285 -5.88 2.12 0.46
C GLY A 285 -6.30 3.41 1.17
N VAL A 286 -5.61 3.81 2.23
CA VAL A 286 -5.89 5.04 2.99
C VAL A 286 -5.85 6.28 2.10
N ILE A 287 -4.80 6.44 1.29
CA ILE A 287 -4.66 7.61 0.39
C ILE A 287 -5.62 7.53 -0.82
N GLN A 288 -6.23 6.37 -1.07
CA GLN A 288 -7.31 6.19 -2.03
C GLN A 288 -8.71 6.35 -1.39
N ASN A 289 -8.79 6.75 -0.12
CA ASN A 289 -10.01 6.82 0.69
C ASN A 289 -10.75 5.48 0.79
N ARG A 290 -10.01 4.36 0.85
CA ARG A 290 -10.58 3.02 1.02
C ARG A 290 -10.07 2.39 2.32
N PRO A 291 -10.95 1.86 3.18
CA PRO A 291 -10.53 1.01 4.28
C PRO A 291 -9.83 -0.23 3.72
N ALA A 292 -8.65 -0.51 4.26
CA ALA A 292 -7.83 -1.65 3.86
C ALA A 292 -7.42 -2.45 5.10
N TYR A 293 -7.73 -3.74 5.09
CA TYR A 293 -7.57 -4.64 6.22
C TYR A 293 -6.47 -5.66 5.92
N LEU A 294 -5.38 -5.58 6.66
CA LEU A 294 -4.28 -6.52 6.59
C LEU A 294 -4.58 -7.70 7.52
N ILE A 295 -4.64 -8.90 6.95
CA ILE A 295 -4.70 -10.16 7.70
C ILE A 295 -3.28 -10.70 7.86
N GLU A 296 -2.94 -11.08 9.08
CA GLU A 296 -1.61 -11.53 9.46
C GLU A 296 -1.73 -12.79 10.29
N THR A 297 -1.62 -13.97 9.66
CA THR A 297 -1.71 -15.24 10.39
C THR A 297 -0.42 -15.54 11.15
N HIS A 298 -0.55 -16.32 12.22
CA HIS A 298 0.58 -16.69 13.03
C HIS A 298 1.46 -17.74 12.31
N MET A 299 2.71 -17.37 12.06
CA MET A 299 3.67 -18.18 11.31
C MET A 299 4.00 -19.57 11.85
N LEU A 300 4.03 -19.77 13.18
CA LEU A 300 4.39 -21.05 13.80
C LEU A 300 3.20 -21.99 13.97
N LYS A 301 1.96 -21.50 13.85
CA LYS A 301 0.80 -22.40 13.82
C LYS A 301 0.83 -23.21 12.53
N ASN A 302 0.35 -24.45 12.61
CA ASN A 302 0.30 -25.32 11.44
C ASN A 302 -0.58 -24.71 10.33
N TYR A 303 -0.33 -25.11 9.08
CA TYR A 303 -0.98 -24.52 7.91
C TYR A 303 -2.51 -24.60 7.97
N LYS A 304 -3.08 -25.71 8.45
CA LYS A 304 -4.54 -25.86 8.61
C LYS A 304 -5.12 -24.76 9.50
N THR A 305 -4.57 -24.59 10.70
CA THR A 305 -5.03 -23.57 11.65
C THR A 305 -4.99 -22.17 11.05
N ARG A 306 -3.93 -21.86 10.30
CA ARG A 306 -3.79 -20.55 9.65
C ARG A 306 -4.85 -20.33 8.57
N VAL A 307 -5.03 -21.30 7.67
CA VAL A 307 -6.05 -21.23 6.60
C VAL A 307 -7.46 -21.13 7.17
N GLU A 308 -7.79 -21.93 8.19
CA GLU A 308 -9.10 -21.91 8.86
C GLU A 308 -9.35 -20.56 9.55
N ALA A 309 -8.35 -20.00 10.24
CA ALA A 309 -8.46 -18.68 10.86
C ALA A 309 -8.67 -17.58 9.81
N THR A 310 -7.95 -17.60 8.69
CA THR A 310 -8.16 -16.66 7.58
C THR A 310 -9.55 -16.79 6.99
N TYR A 311 -10.04 -18.02 6.78
CA TYR A 311 -11.39 -18.27 6.27
C TYR A 311 -12.45 -17.64 7.17
N HIS A 312 -12.36 -17.85 8.49
CA HIS A 312 -13.34 -17.33 9.44
C HIS A 312 -13.26 -15.81 9.61
N LEU A 313 -12.07 -15.22 9.48
CA LEU A 313 -11.90 -13.77 9.50
C LEU A 313 -12.49 -13.14 8.24
N LEU A 314 -12.18 -13.67 7.04
CA LEU A 314 -12.80 -13.22 5.79
C LEU A 314 -14.33 -13.35 5.83
N GLN A 315 -14.84 -14.48 6.34
CA GLN A 315 -16.27 -14.65 6.55
C GLN A 315 -16.85 -13.55 7.46
N SER A 316 -16.21 -13.27 8.60
CA SER A 316 -16.69 -12.28 9.57
C SER A 316 -16.64 -10.85 9.01
N LEU A 317 -15.61 -10.53 8.23
CA LEU A 317 -15.51 -9.27 7.49
C LEU A 317 -16.66 -9.13 6.49
N PHE A 318 -16.95 -10.17 5.71
CA PHE A 318 -18.02 -10.13 4.71
C PHE A 318 -19.41 -10.07 5.35
N GLU A 319 -19.62 -10.75 6.48
CA GLU A 319 -20.86 -10.65 7.26
C GLU A 319 -21.10 -9.21 7.74
N GLU A 320 -20.08 -8.54 8.28
CA GLU A 320 -20.17 -7.13 8.66
C GLU A 320 -20.39 -6.21 7.45
N ILE A 321 -19.64 -6.39 6.36
CA ILE A 321 -19.82 -5.59 5.15
C ILE A 321 -21.22 -5.80 4.57
N TYR A 322 -21.79 -7.00 4.64
CA TYR A 322 -23.16 -7.27 4.23
C TYR A 322 -24.17 -6.50 5.12
N GLU A 323 -23.96 -6.50 6.43
CA GLU A 323 -24.80 -5.79 7.39
C GLU A 323 -24.75 -4.26 7.20
N SER A 324 -23.56 -3.71 6.91
CA SER A 324 -23.31 -2.26 6.84
C SER A 324 -22.92 -1.73 5.45
N ALA A 325 -23.22 -2.47 4.37
CA ALA A 325 -22.82 -2.14 2.99
C ALA A 325 -23.15 -0.70 2.57
N GLY A 326 -24.34 -0.22 2.91
CA GLY A 326 -24.77 1.15 2.62
C GLY A 326 -23.94 2.19 3.37
N ALA A 327 -23.59 1.93 4.63
CA ALA A 327 -22.78 2.82 5.45
C ALA A 327 -21.32 2.85 4.97
N LEU A 328 -20.74 1.71 4.61
CA LEU A 328 -19.41 1.64 3.99
C LEU A 328 -19.34 2.46 2.70
N ARG A 329 -20.29 2.23 1.78
CA ARG A 329 -20.34 2.95 0.50
C ARG A 329 -20.53 4.45 0.68
N LEU A 330 -21.37 4.85 1.63
CA LEU A 330 -21.54 6.26 1.97
C LEU A 330 -20.21 6.84 2.49
N ALA A 331 -19.56 6.15 3.42
CA ALA A 331 -18.31 6.62 4.03
C ALA A 331 -17.20 6.89 3.00
N VAL A 332 -16.96 5.95 2.06
CA VAL A 332 -15.92 6.12 1.03
C VAL A 332 -16.29 7.18 -0.01
N ARG A 333 -17.59 7.33 -0.33
CA ARG A 333 -18.08 8.38 -1.26
C ARG A 333 -17.96 9.77 -0.65
N THR A 334 -18.34 9.93 0.61
CA THR A 334 -18.14 11.20 1.34
C THR A 334 -16.67 11.61 1.33
N ALA A 335 -15.76 10.66 1.57
CA ALA A 335 -14.33 10.94 1.55
C ALA A 335 -13.81 11.32 0.14
N ASP A 336 -14.32 10.67 -0.91
CA ASP A 336 -14.00 11.03 -2.31
C ASP A 336 -14.53 12.42 -2.70
N GLU A 337 -15.76 12.74 -2.29
CA GLU A 337 -16.38 14.04 -2.56
C GLU A 337 -15.66 15.18 -1.82
N GLU A 338 -15.23 14.94 -0.58
CA GLU A 338 -14.51 15.92 0.23
C GLU A 338 -13.19 16.34 -0.44
N ILE A 339 -12.37 15.39 -0.88
CA ILE A 339 -11.09 15.71 -1.54
C ILE A 339 -11.29 16.39 -2.90
N ILE A 340 -12.31 15.97 -3.66
CA ILE A 340 -12.65 16.61 -4.95
C ILE A 340 -13.09 18.05 -4.72
N SER A 341 -13.99 18.28 -3.74
CA SER A 341 -14.49 19.61 -3.38
C SER A 341 -13.37 20.52 -2.89
N ALA A 342 -12.46 20.00 -2.07
CA ALA A 342 -11.29 20.73 -1.60
C ALA A 342 -10.41 21.19 -2.78
N GLY A 343 -10.11 20.30 -3.72
CA GLY A 343 -9.34 20.64 -4.92
C GLY A 343 -10.05 21.63 -5.84
N GLU A 344 -11.38 21.58 -5.95
CA GLU A 344 -12.18 22.52 -6.74
C GLU A 344 -12.22 23.92 -6.12
N LYS A 345 -12.33 24.01 -4.79
CA LYS A 345 -12.24 25.28 -4.06
C LYS A 345 -10.87 25.91 -4.24
N GLY A 346 -9.80 25.12 -4.08
CA GLY A 346 -8.42 25.58 -4.22
C GLY A 346 -8.12 26.80 -3.34
N ASP A 347 -8.69 26.85 -2.13
CA ASP A 347 -8.57 27.97 -1.19
C ASP A 347 -7.31 27.89 -0.30
N GLY A 348 -6.64 26.73 -0.31
CA GLY A 348 -5.43 26.48 0.47
C GLY A 348 -5.69 26.07 1.92
N ASN A 349 -6.90 25.59 2.24
CA ASN A 349 -7.26 25.22 3.61
C ASN A 349 -7.22 23.72 3.90
N PHE A 350 -7.34 22.87 2.87
CA PHE A 350 -7.35 21.42 3.06
C PHE A 350 -5.95 20.88 3.30
N LYS A 351 -5.74 20.15 4.40
CA LYS A 351 -4.46 19.53 4.77
C LYS A 351 -4.42 18.07 4.35
N VAL A 352 -3.28 17.66 3.80
CA VAL A 352 -2.99 16.26 3.46
C VAL A 352 -1.81 15.81 4.32
N PRO A 353 -2.02 14.89 5.28
CA PRO A 353 -0.94 14.27 6.02
C PRO A 353 -0.02 13.49 5.08
N LEU A 354 1.28 13.76 5.16
CA LEU A 354 2.31 13.04 4.40
C LEU A 354 2.96 11.93 5.23
N GLN A 355 3.13 12.19 6.52
CA GLN A 355 3.79 11.29 7.45
C GLN A 355 3.12 11.38 8.83
N MET A 356 2.89 10.22 9.41
CA MET A 356 2.41 10.05 10.77
C MET A 356 3.58 9.66 11.68
N GLU A 357 3.51 10.04 12.94
CA GLU A 357 4.47 9.67 13.97
C GLU A 357 3.73 9.04 15.15
N LEU A 358 4.23 7.89 15.60
CA LEU A 358 3.73 7.24 16.80
C LEU A 358 4.04 8.09 18.05
N THR A 359 3.07 8.22 18.93
CA THR A 359 3.25 8.91 20.22
C THR A 359 3.59 7.92 21.32
N ASP A 360 4.17 8.40 22.43
CA ASP A 360 4.41 7.57 23.63
C ASP A 360 3.14 7.27 24.44
N VAL A 361 1.96 7.67 23.95
CA VAL A 361 0.68 7.36 24.61
C VAL A 361 0.37 5.87 24.41
N ALA A 362 0.33 5.14 25.52
CA ALA A 362 0.00 3.73 25.53
C ALA A 362 -1.40 3.48 26.10
N ASP A 363 -2.19 2.70 25.37
CA ASP A 363 -3.29 1.95 25.95
C ASP A 363 -2.75 0.69 26.63
N THR A 364 -3.62 -0.08 27.28
CA THR A 364 -3.28 -1.40 27.81
C THR A 364 -4.08 -2.47 27.08
N MET A 365 -3.44 -3.57 26.72
CA MET A 365 -4.12 -4.77 26.22
C MET A 365 -3.74 -6.02 27.03
N MET A 366 -4.65 -6.99 27.08
CA MET A 366 -4.32 -8.33 27.54
C MET A 366 -3.68 -9.08 26.37
N TYR A 367 -2.39 -9.38 26.48
CA TYR A 367 -1.65 -10.18 25.52
C TYR A 367 -1.68 -11.66 25.94
N LEU A 368 -2.15 -12.51 25.03
CA LEU A 368 -2.21 -13.96 25.20
C LEU A 368 -0.96 -14.59 24.57
N GLY A 369 0.14 -14.60 25.32
CA GLY A 369 1.44 -15.13 24.88
C GLY A 369 1.74 -16.52 25.43
N TYR A 370 2.99 -16.95 25.25
CA TYR A 370 3.57 -18.08 25.95
C TYR A 370 4.72 -17.63 26.86
N LYS A 371 5.05 -18.44 27.86
CA LYS A 371 6.26 -18.21 28.66
C LYS A 371 7.50 -18.24 27.77
N TYR A 372 8.49 -17.43 28.12
CA TYR A 372 9.76 -17.39 27.39
C TYR A 372 10.94 -17.24 28.35
N SER A 373 12.13 -17.64 27.90
CA SER A 373 13.42 -17.31 28.50
C SER A 373 14.26 -16.51 27.49
N VAL A 374 15.20 -15.72 28.01
CA VAL A 374 16.24 -15.08 27.21
C VAL A 374 17.58 -15.57 27.73
N GLU A 375 18.34 -16.21 26.85
CA GLU A 375 19.63 -16.83 27.15
C GLU A 375 20.70 -16.31 26.20
N GLU A 376 21.99 -16.40 26.57
CA GLU A 376 23.06 -16.10 25.61
C GLU A 376 23.23 -17.28 24.65
N SER A 377 23.19 -17.00 23.35
CA SER A 377 23.41 -18.01 22.31
C SER A 377 24.88 -18.42 22.26
N GLU A 378 25.17 -19.71 22.36
CA GLU A 378 26.53 -20.23 22.15
C GLU A 378 27.07 -19.96 20.74
N VAL A 379 26.18 -19.98 19.73
CA VAL A 379 26.49 -19.77 18.30
C VAL A 379 26.70 -18.30 17.95
N SER A 380 25.69 -17.46 18.14
CA SER A 380 25.72 -16.05 17.73
C SER A 380 26.30 -15.09 18.78
N LYS A 381 26.48 -15.53 20.02
CA LYS A 381 26.81 -14.70 21.20
C LYS A 381 25.83 -13.57 21.48
N ASN A 382 24.67 -13.57 20.83
CA ASN A 382 23.57 -12.66 21.08
C ASN A 382 22.54 -13.27 22.03
N SER A 383 21.69 -12.42 22.62
CA SER A 383 20.50 -12.87 23.35
C SER A 383 19.56 -13.65 22.43
N TRP A 384 19.23 -14.87 22.82
CA TRP A 384 18.31 -15.79 22.16
C TRP A 384 17.04 -15.95 23.00
N MET A 385 15.92 -15.51 22.45
CA MET A 385 14.60 -15.70 23.04
C MET A 385 14.06 -17.09 22.71
N LYS A 386 13.66 -17.85 23.73
CA LYS A 386 13.06 -19.18 23.61
C LYS A 386 11.65 -19.17 24.17
N PHE A 387 10.67 -19.44 23.34
CA PHE A 387 9.29 -19.64 23.79
C PHE A 387 9.09 -21.10 24.24
N THR A 388 8.24 -21.28 25.25
CA THR A 388 7.69 -22.59 25.61
C THR A 388 6.26 -22.72 25.08
N ASN A 389 5.62 -23.87 25.27
CA ASN A 389 4.20 -24.07 24.94
C ASN A 389 3.26 -23.73 26.12
N GLU A 390 3.78 -23.23 27.24
CA GLU A 390 2.98 -22.89 28.42
C GLU A 390 2.35 -21.49 28.27
N PRO A 391 1.01 -21.36 28.28
CA PRO A 391 0.36 -20.06 28.15
C PRO A 391 0.78 -19.07 29.24
N GLN A 392 1.01 -17.82 28.84
CA GLN A 392 1.25 -16.70 29.73
C GLN A 392 0.48 -15.48 29.24
N ASN A 393 -0.54 -15.10 30.01
CA ASN A 393 -1.35 -13.92 29.72
C ASN A 393 -0.86 -12.76 30.57
N ILE A 394 -0.46 -11.67 29.94
CA ILE A 394 0.08 -10.49 30.62
C ILE A 394 -0.58 -9.22 30.06
N ARG A 395 -0.72 -8.21 30.93
CA ARG A 395 -1.09 -6.87 30.48
C ARG A 395 0.16 -6.18 29.96
N ILE A 396 0.11 -5.72 28.72
CA ILE A 396 1.22 -5.00 28.08
C ILE A 396 0.76 -3.66 27.52
N PRO A 397 1.67 -2.68 27.37
CA PRO A 397 1.40 -1.45 26.64
C PRO A 397 1.03 -1.71 25.16
N LEU A 398 0.06 -0.96 24.66
CA LEU A 398 -0.29 -0.89 23.23
C LEU A 398 -0.13 0.56 22.77
N PHE A 399 0.93 0.84 22.01
CA PHE A 399 1.16 2.15 21.41
C PHE A 399 0.51 2.18 20.03
N LYS A 400 -0.63 2.84 19.91
CA LYS A 400 -1.36 2.98 18.63
C LYS A 400 -1.73 4.41 18.28
N THR A 401 -1.55 5.34 19.20
CA THR A 401 -1.93 6.74 18.99
C THR A 401 -0.85 7.43 18.17
N THR A 402 -1.23 7.96 17.00
CA THR A 402 -0.33 8.72 16.13
C THR A 402 -0.73 10.19 16.04
N LYS A 403 0.25 11.04 15.69
CA LYS A 403 0.06 12.45 15.34
C LYS A 403 0.60 12.70 13.94
N VAL A 404 0.09 13.74 13.27
CA VAL A 404 0.65 14.19 11.99
C VAL A 404 2.04 14.78 12.24
N GLN A 405 3.07 14.19 11.61
CA GLN A 405 4.45 14.68 11.69
C GLN A 405 4.75 15.67 10.57
N LYS A 406 4.29 15.34 9.35
CA LYS A 406 4.39 16.20 8.18
C LYS A 406 3.06 16.24 7.45
N GLU A 407 2.68 17.42 6.99
CA GLU A 407 1.51 17.65 6.15
C GLU A 407 1.79 18.79 5.17
N ILE A 408 0.98 18.82 4.10
CA ILE A 408 0.96 19.94 3.17
C ILE A 408 -0.47 20.45 2.98
N THR A 409 -0.58 21.71 2.60
CA THR A 409 -1.83 22.24 2.07
C THR A 409 -2.01 21.73 0.64
N LEU A 410 -3.16 21.11 0.35
CA LEU A 410 -3.53 20.64 -0.99
C LEU A 410 -3.45 21.83 -1.98
N PRO A 411 -2.57 21.77 -2.99
CA PRO A 411 -2.51 22.83 -4.00
C PRO A 411 -3.73 22.78 -4.91
N TYR A 412 -3.98 23.85 -5.65
CA TYR A 412 -4.97 23.86 -6.72
C TYR A 412 -4.55 22.93 -7.88
N ALA A 413 -3.27 22.97 -8.26
CA ALA A 413 -2.71 22.09 -9.29
C ALA A 413 -1.18 21.95 -9.17
N TYR A 414 -0.65 20.84 -9.66
CA TYR A 414 0.79 20.70 -9.96
C TYR A 414 1.08 21.02 -11.42
N LEU A 415 2.29 21.51 -11.68
CA LEU A 415 2.85 21.78 -13.00
C LEU A 415 4.07 20.91 -13.20
N ILE A 416 4.07 20.08 -14.24
CA ILE A 416 5.15 19.15 -14.57
C ILE A 416 5.62 19.45 -16.00
N PRO A 417 6.89 19.83 -16.20
CA PRO A 417 7.45 19.95 -17.54
C PRO A 417 7.35 18.63 -18.31
N GLN A 418 6.90 18.68 -19.57
CA GLN A 418 6.54 17.49 -20.37
C GLN A 418 7.69 16.50 -20.59
N GLN A 419 8.94 16.96 -20.46
CA GLN A 419 10.13 16.12 -20.63
C GLN A 419 10.31 15.06 -19.52
N TRP A 420 9.64 15.21 -18.37
CA TRP A 420 9.72 14.23 -17.27
C TRP A 420 8.79 13.03 -17.52
N THR A 421 9.00 12.32 -18.62
CA THR A 421 8.13 11.25 -19.12
C THR A 421 8.01 10.06 -18.19
N SER A 422 9.06 9.74 -17.42
CA SER A 422 9.06 8.68 -16.40
C SER A 422 8.07 8.98 -15.28
N VAL A 423 8.09 10.22 -14.75
CA VAL A 423 7.11 10.71 -13.77
C VAL A 423 5.70 10.63 -14.33
N LEU A 424 5.49 11.14 -15.56
CA LEU A 424 4.18 11.11 -16.21
C LEU A 424 3.65 9.68 -16.43
N SER A 425 4.54 8.72 -16.67
CA SER A 425 4.16 7.31 -16.84
C SER A 425 3.63 6.71 -15.54
N VAL A 426 4.27 7.00 -14.41
CA VAL A 426 3.78 6.57 -13.09
C VAL A 426 2.43 7.22 -12.75
N LEU A 427 2.27 8.52 -13.00
CA LEU A 427 0.98 9.20 -12.76
C LEU A 427 -0.18 8.56 -13.56
N LYS A 428 0.09 8.13 -14.80
CA LYS A 428 -0.91 7.44 -15.63
C LYS A 428 -1.30 6.07 -15.07
N LEU A 429 -0.35 5.30 -14.53
CA LEU A 429 -0.63 4.01 -13.89
C LEU A 429 -1.60 4.16 -12.71
N HIS A 430 -1.53 5.29 -12.02
CA HIS A 430 -2.43 5.65 -10.92
C HIS A 430 -3.78 6.25 -11.35
N ASP A 431 -4.07 6.30 -12.65
CA ASP A 431 -5.26 6.98 -13.23
C ASP A 431 -5.41 8.43 -12.77
N ILE A 432 -4.29 9.11 -12.51
CA ILE A 432 -4.28 10.53 -12.19
C ILE A 432 -4.64 11.31 -13.46
N LYS A 433 -5.69 12.14 -13.37
CA LYS A 433 -6.14 12.99 -14.47
C LYS A 433 -5.09 14.06 -14.76
N LEU A 434 -4.75 14.19 -16.03
CA LEU A 434 -3.77 15.15 -16.54
C LEU A 434 -4.43 16.10 -17.54
N GLN A 435 -4.00 17.35 -17.51
CA GLN A 435 -4.29 18.38 -18.50
C GLN A 435 -2.97 18.92 -19.06
N ARG A 436 -3.02 19.75 -20.10
CA ARG A 436 -1.85 20.47 -20.61
C ARG A 436 -2.14 21.93 -20.85
N LEU A 437 -1.14 22.79 -20.62
CA LEU A 437 -1.23 24.20 -21.01
C LEU A 437 -1.31 24.32 -22.53
N THR A 438 -2.24 25.12 -23.04
CA THR A 438 -2.44 25.33 -24.49
C THR A 438 -1.56 26.43 -25.07
N LYS A 439 -1.04 27.32 -24.22
CA LYS A 439 -0.12 28.40 -24.60
C LYS A 439 0.91 28.67 -23.50
N PRO A 440 2.05 29.30 -23.81
CA PRO A 440 2.98 29.75 -22.79
C PRO A 440 2.26 30.62 -21.75
N THR A 441 2.39 30.28 -20.47
CA THR A 441 1.69 30.97 -19.37
C THR A 441 2.65 31.26 -18.22
N ARG A 442 2.72 32.54 -17.81
CA ARG A 442 3.54 33.01 -16.71
C ARG A 442 2.71 32.89 -15.42
N LEU A 443 3.26 32.19 -14.43
CA LEU A 443 2.51 31.77 -13.24
C LEU A 443 3.34 32.02 -11.97
N GLN A 444 2.67 32.53 -10.94
CA GLN A 444 3.19 32.51 -9.57
C GLN A 444 3.06 31.08 -9.03
N VAL A 445 4.17 30.48 -8.61
CA VAL A 445 4.22 29.09 -8.18
C VAL A 445 5.04 28.93 -6.91
N GLU A 446 4.78 27.85 -6.18
CA GLU A 446 5.72 27.29 -5.21
C GLU A 446 6.46 26.10 -5.82
N SER A 447 7.73 25.93 -5.45
CA SER A 447 8.55 24.76 -5.77
C SER A 447 9.57 24.55 -4.66
N TYR A 448 10.61 23.75 -4.92
CA TYR A 448 11.63 23.42 -3.92
C TYR A 448 13.03 23.58 -4.48
N LYS A 449 13.96 24.03 -3.65
CA LYS A 449 15.40 23.93 -3.87
C LYS A 449 15.97 22.92 -2.88
N PHE A 450 16.81 22.03 -3.37
CA PHE A 450 17.40 20.98 -2.57
C PHE A 450 18.83 21.33 -2.15
N SER A 451 19.24 20.76 -1.03
CA SER A 451 20.63 20.78 -0.58
C SER A 451 20.99 19.45 0.07
N ASN A 452 22.29 19.16 0.20
CA ASN A 452 22.81 17.95 0.83
C ASN A 452 22.21 16.65 0.25
N ALA A 453 22.02 16.60 -1.08
CA ALA A 453 21.55 15.42 -1.77
C ALA A 453 22.60 14.30 -1.69
N HIS A 454 22.18 13.11 -1.24
CA HIS A 454 23.02 11.93 -1.15
C HIS A 454 22.18 10.65 -1.29
N TRP A 455 22.77 9.60 -1.84
CA TRP A 455 22.09 8.33 -2.10
C TRP A 455 22.45 7.31 -1.03
N ASN A 456 21.51 6.41 -0.73
CA ASN A 456 21.81 5.23 0.06
C ASN A 456 22.91 4.41 -0.63
N GLU A 457 23.86 3.90 0.16
CA GLU A 457 24.98 3.11 -0.36
C GLU A 457 24.54 1.78 -0.99
N ARG A 458 23.43 1.21 -0.49
CA ARG A 458 22.86 -0.05 -0.97
C ARG A 458 21.53 0.19 -1.66
N PRO A 459 21.22 -0.57 -2.73
CA PRO A 459 19.92 -0.51 -3.36
C PRO A 459 18.83 -1.02 -2.43
N PHE A 460 17.63 -0.47 -2.58
CA PHE A 460 16.39 -0.95 -1.99
C PHE A 460 15.35 -1.06 -3.11
N GLU A 461 14.76 -2.25 -3.29
CA GLU A 461 13.76 -2.52 -4.32
C GLU A 461 14.20 -2.11 -5.75
N GLY A 462 15.47 -2.35 -6.07
CA GLY A 462 16.05 -2.08 -7.39
C GLY A 462 16.49 -0.63 -7.63
N ARG A 463 16.41 0.25 -6.62
CA ARG A 463 16.75 1.68 -6.75
C ARG A 463 17.68 2.15 -5.62
N HIS A 464 18.43 3.22 -5.86
CA HIS A 464 19.19 3.91 -4.82
C HIS A 464 18.35 5.08 -4.32
N TYR A 465 17.87 4.97 -3.09
CA TYR A 465 17.02 6.01 -2.50
C TYR A 465 17.85 7.29 -2.28
N VAL A 466 17.36 8.44 -2.73
CA VAL A 466 18.03 9.73 -2.55
C VAL A 466 17.43 10.48 -1.36
N ASN A 467 18.29 11.02 -0.51
CA ASN A 467 17.95 11.85 0.64
C ASN A 467 18.47 13.26 0.39
N PHE A 468 17.73 14.28 0.83
CA PHE A 468 18.09 15.68 0.66
C PHE A 468 17.40 16.53 1.74
N MET A 469 17.88 17.74 1.93
CA MET A 469 17.11 18.81 2.57
C MET A 469 16.37 19.59 1.48
N SER A 470 15.14 20.03 1.75
CA SER A 470 14.33 20.82 0.81
C SER A 470 13.92 22.15 1.41
N GLU A 471 14.16 23.22 0.68
CA GLU A 471 13.69 24.58 0.98
C GLU A 471 12.60 24.96 -0.02
N LYS A 472 11.46 25.44 0.47
CA LYS A 472 10.40 25.94 -0.39
C LYS A 472 10.81 27.27 -1.01
N ILE A 473 10.62 27.38 -2.33
CA ILE A 473 10.80 28.63 -3.07
C ILE A 473 9.48 29.09 -3.68
N THR A 474 9.27 30.40 -3.74
CA THR A 474 8.13 31.03 -4.40
C THR A 474 8.63 31.97 -5.47
N GLU A 475 8.18 31.79 -6.70
CA GLU A 475 8.66 32.57 -7.83
C GLU A 475 7.59 32.73 -8.93
N GLU A 476 7.80 33.73 -9.77
CA GLU A 476 7.09 33.85 -11.04
C GLU A 476 7.90 33.12 -12.12
N ARG A 477 7.33 32.08 -12.72
CA ARG A 477 8.01 31.27 -13.74
C ARG A 477 7.22 31.24 -15.04
N MET A 478 7.92 31.31 -16.16
CA MET A 478 7.37 31.15 -17.50
C MET A 478 7.27 29.65 -17.83
N TYR A 479 6.06 29.14 -18.03
CA TYR A 479 5.83 27.76 -18.47
C TYR A 479 5.51 27.72 -19.96
N PRO A 480 6.15 26.84 -20.76
CA PRO A 480 5.83 26.69 -22.17
C PRO A 480 4.47 26.01 -22.37
N SER A 481 3.92 26.15 -23.57
CA SER A 481 2.81 25.30 -24.04
C SER A 481 3.20 23.82 -23.94
N GLY A 482 2.24 22.95 -23.63
CA GLY A 482 2.47 21.52 -23.43
C GLY A 482 2.88 21.12 -22.01
N THR A 483 3.20 22.08 -21.12
CA THR A 483 3.41 21.78 -19.69
C THR A 483 2.21 21.04 -19.13
N ILE A 484 2.45 19.92 -18.44
CA ILE A 484 1.39 19.09 -17.87
C ILE A 484 0.88 19.73 -16.59
N VAL A 485 -0.43 19.77 -16.47
CA VAL A 485 -1.15 20.25 -15.28
C VAL A 485 -1.84 19.07 -14.63
N VAL A 486 -1.59 18.85 -13.34
CA VAL A 486 -2.31 17.86 -12.54
C VAL A 486 -3.31 18.62 -11.67
N PRO A 487 -4.61 18.68 -12.05
CA PRO A 487 -5.60 19.39 -11.26
C PRO A 487 -5.96 18.58 -10.00
N MET A 488 -6.09 19.22 -8.83
CA MET A 488 -6.36 18.49 -7.57
C MET A 488 -7.84 18.23 -7.29
N ASN A 489 -8.76 18.67 -8.15
CA ASN A 489 -10.20 18.36 -8.06
C ASN A 489 -10.53 16.94 -8.56
N GLN A 490 -9.82 15.94 -8.03
CA GLN A 490 -9.96 14.55 -8.43
C GLN A 490 -9.77 13.60 -7.24
N ARG A 491 -10.40 12.42 -7.34
CA ARG A 491 -10.35 11.38 -6.30
C ARG A 491 -8.93 10.99 -5.90
N ALA A 492 -8.03 10.87 -6.87
CA ALA A 492 -6.64 10.45 -6.66
C ALA A 492 -5.70 11.60 -6.23
N ALA A 493 -6.22 12.75 -5.78
CA ALA A 493 -5.38 13.90 -5.43
C ALA A 493 -4.38 13.61 -4.30
N LYS A 494 -4.77 12.82 -3.27
CA LYS A 494 -3.84 12.39 -2.22
C LYS A 494 -2.69 11.55 -2.81
N VAL A 495 -2.97 10.64 -3.75
CA VAL A 495 -1.93 9.87 -4.46
C VAL A 495 -0.98 10.80 -5.22
N ALA A 496 -1.51 11.79 -5.94
CA ALA A 496 -0.68 12.78 -6.62
C ALA A 496 0.21 13.56 -5.65
N VAL A 497 -0.33 13.98 -4.51
CA VAL A 497 0.43 14.64 -3.43
C VAL A 497 1.58 13.76 -2.95
N HIS A 498 1.32 12.49 -2.61
CA HIS A 498 2.37 11.59 -2.11
C HIS A 498 3.43 11.22 -3.15
N LEU A 499 3.13 11.31 -4.45
CA LEU A 499 4.09 11.08 -5.53
C LEU A 499 4.94 12.31 -5.84
N LEU A 500 4.39 13.52 -5.64
CA LEU A 500 4.95 14.76 -6.16
C LEU A 500 5.55 15.68 -5.10
N GLU A 501 5.13 15.61 -3.83
CA GLU A 501 5.69 16.43 -2.76
C GLU A 501 7.01 15.83 -2.23
N PRO A 502 8.15 16.55 -2.29
CA PRO A 502 9.45 16.02 -1.87
C PRO A 502 9.55 15.61 -0.39
N ASP A 503 8.64 16.10 0.46
CA ASP A 503 8.57 15.72 1.87
C ASP A 503 7.86 14.38 2.12
N ALA A 504 7.19 13.82 1.11
CA ALA A 504 6.49 12.55 1.23
C ALA A 504 7.48 11.37 1.11
N PRO A 505 7.38 10.34 1.97
CA PRO A 505 8.35 9.23 2.00
C PRO A 505 8.34 8.34 0.74
N ASP A 506 7.38 8.51 -0.16
CA ASP A 506 7.27 7.77 -1.42
C ASP A 506 7.23 8.68 -2.65
N ALA A 507 7.66 9.93 -2.49
CA ALA A 507 7.79 10.85 -3.61
C ALA A 507 8.74 10.28 -4.67
N LEU A 508 8.40 10.47 -5.95
CA LEU A 508 9.17 9.91 -7.06
C LEU A 508 10.61 10.41 -7.10
N ILE A 509 10.87 11.61 -6.57
CA ILE A 509 12.23 12.12 -6.42
C ILE A 509 13.11 11.21 -5.57
N HIS A 510 12.61 10.69 -4.45
CA HIS A 510 13.36 9.80 -3.57
C HIS A 510 13.71 8.47 -4.24
N TRP A 511 12.86 8.02 -5.16
CA TRP A 511 13.06 6.80 -5.94
C TRP A 511 13.96 7.02 -7.18
N GLY A 512 14.58 8.19 -7.33
CA GLY A 512 15.55 8.48 -8.38
C GLY A 512 14.95 8.79 -9.74
N PHE A 513 13.64 9.06 -9.84
CA PHE A 513 13.01 9.46 -11.10
C PHE A 513 13.48 10.82 -11.62
N LEU A 514 14.12 11.62 -10.74
CA LEU A 514 14.61 12.97 -11.05
C LEU A 514 16.10 13.15 -10.73
N ASP A 515 16.90 12.09 -10.60
CA ASP A 515 18.31 12.17 -10.17
C ASP A 515 19.17 13.13 -11.00
N ALA A 516 18.85 13.27 -12.29
CA ALA A 516 19.51 14.21 -13.20
C ALA A 516 19.51 15.68 -12.71
N LEU A 517 18.61 16.04 -11.77
CA LEU A 517 18.52 17.38 -11.19
C LEU A 517 19.72 17.72 -10.28
N PHE A 518 20.36 16.70 -9.71
CA PHE A 518 21.44 16.87 -8.72
C PHE A 518 22.83 16.94 -9.37
N GLU A 519 22.92 16.59 -10.65
CA GLU A 519 24.17 16.52 -11.39
C GLU A 519 24.53 17.88 -11.98
N GLN A 520 25.74 18.37 -11.69
CA GLN A 520 26.30 19.54 -12.36
C GLN A 520 26.66 19.17 -13.80
N LYS A 521 26.16 19.94 -14.78
CA LYS A 521 26.38 19.66 -16.21
C LYS A 521 27.53 20.46 -16.82
N GLU A 522 27.70 21.71 -16.39
CA GLU A 522 28.74 22.60 -16.88
C GLU A 522 29.74 22.95 -15.79
N TYR A 523 30.98 23.23 -16.19
CA TYR A 523 32.07 23.63 -15.29
C TYR A 523 32.93 24.70 -15.95
N GLY A 524 33.71 25.43 -15.15
CA GLY A 524 34.68 26.41 -15.64
C GLY A 524 36.09 25.86 -15.56
N GLU A 525 36.89 26.11 -16.60
CA GLU A 525 38.33 25.84 -16.59
C GLU A 525 39.07 26.84 -15.68
N ASP A 526 40.14 26.39 -15.01
CA ASP A 526 40.86 27.18 -14.01
C ASP A 526 41.31 28.55 -14.55
N TYR A 527 41.80 28.62 -15.79
CA TYR A 527 42.27 29.87 -16.40
C TYR A 527 41.13 30.87 -16.67
N VAL A 528 39.89 30.40 -16.82
CA VAL A 528 38.70 31.25 -16.95
C VAL A 528 38.23 31.70 -15.56
N LEU A 529 38.17 30.76 -14.62
CA LEU A 529 37.67 31.02 -13.27
C LEU A 529 38.59 31.93 -12.47
N GLU A 530 39.91 31.87 -12.66
CA GLU A 530 40.88 32.79 -12.04
C GLU A 530 40.60 34.25 -12.42
N LYS A 531 40.36 34.50 -13.71
CA LYS A 531 40.02 35.84 -14.20
C LYS A 531 38.68 36.30 -13.62
N LEU A 532 37.67 35.43 -13.70
CA LEU A 532 36.33 35.71 -13.20
C LEU A 532 36.31 36.01 -11.70
N ALA A 533 37.00 35.20 -10.88
CA ALA A 533 37.07 35.39 -9.44
C ALA A 533 37.66 36.75 -9.06
N ARG A 534 38.72 37.19 -9.74
CA ARG A 534 39.36 38.50 -9.52
C ARG A 534 38.44 39.65 -9.91
N GLU A 535 37.76 39.53 -11.05
CA GLU A 535 36.77 40.52 -11.48
C GLU A 535 35.60 40.62 -10.49
N MET A 536 35.09 39.48 -10.01
CA MET A 536 34.02 39.43 -9.01
C MET A 536 34.45 40.05 -7.67
N MET A 537 35.63 39.70 -7.14
CA MET A 537 36.16 40.29 -5.89
C MET A 537 36.43 41.79 -6.00
N ASN A 538 36.89 42.27 -7.15
CA ASN A 538 37.13 43.71 -7.37
C ASN A 538 35.82 44.51 -7.46
N LYS A 539 34.74 43.87 -7.95
CA LYS A 539 33.43 44.50 -8.11
C LYS A 539 32.59 44.45 -6.83
N ASP A 540 32.77 43.42 -6.00
CA ASP A 540 31.98 43.18 -4.78
C ASP A 540 32.88 42.89 -3.57
N ALA A 541 33.02 43.91 -2.72
CA ALA A 541 33.83 43.82 -1.49
C ALA A 541 33.23 42.84 -0.46
N ASN A 542 31.90 42.67 -0.44
CA ASN A 542 31.27 41.72 0.49
C ASN A 542 31.56 40.29 0.08
N LEU A 543 31.50 39.99 -1.23
CA LEU A 543 31.87 38.68 -1.75
C LEU A 543 33.34 38.34 -1.47
N LYS A 544 34.24 39.33 -1.60
CA LYS A 544 35.64 39.18 -1.23
C LYS A 544 35.79 38.82 0.26
N ASN A 545 35.11 39.55 1.15
CA ASN A 545 35.14 39.28 2.59
C ASN A 545 34.58 37.89 2.93
N GLU A 546 33.48 37.47 2.28
CA GLU A 546 32.90 36.12 2.45
C GLU A 546 33.93 35.04 2.07
N PHE A 547 34.63 35.21 0.95
CA PHE A 547 35.67 34.28 0.50
C PHE A 547 36.84 34.20 1.48
N GLU A 548 37.37 35.35 1.93
CA GLU A 548 38.48 35.41 2.88
C GLU A 548 38.10 34.82 4.25
N GLN A 549 36.87 35.08 4.71
CA GLN A 549 36.34 34.46 5.92
C GLN A 549 36.23 32.94 5.76
N LYS A 550 35.76 32.45 4.60
CA LYS A 550 35.67 31.01 4.36
C LYS A 550 37.06 30.35 4.33
N ILE A 551 38.08 31.00 3.75
CA ILE A 551 39.48 30.53 3.86
C ILE A 551 39.93 30.44 5.33
N ALA A 552 39.59 31.44 6.16
CA ALA A 552 40.03 31.48 7.56
C ALA A 552 39.35 30.43 8.44
N THR A 553 38.12 30.03 8.11
CA THR A 553 37.24 29.20 8.96
C THR A 553 37.08 27.75 8.48
N ASP A 554 37.38 27.46 7.22
CA ASP A 554 37.20 26.14 6.61
C ASP A 554 38.52 25.62 6.03
N SER A 555 39.20 24.75 6.78
CA SER A 555 40.53 24.24 6.41
C SER A 555 40.53 23.35 5.17
N ILE A 556 39.40 22.70 4.85
CA ILE A 556 39.26 21.85 3.65
C ILE A 556 39.14 22.76 2.44
N PHE A 557 38.27 23.78 2.52
CA PHE A 557 38.13 24.81 1.49
C PHE A 557 39.45 25.55 1.22
N ALA A 558 40.15 25.98 2.28
CA ALA A 558 41.39 26.73 2.16
C ALA A 558 42.49 25.99 1.38
N LYS A 559 42.53 24.65 1.49
CA LYS A 559 43.54 23.79 0.84
C LYS A 559 43.15 23.33 -0.56
N SER A 560 41.92 23.56 -1.00
CA SER A 560 41.42 23.10 -2.30
C SER A 560 41.35 24.25 -3.30
N SER A 561 42.23 24.25 -4.30
CA SER A 561 42.18 25.22 -5.41
C SER A 561 40.84 25.14 -6.16
N PHE A 562 40.37 23.93 -6.40
CA PHE A 562 39.08 23.67 -7.03
C PHE A 562 37.92 24.31 -6.25
N GLU A 563 37.79 24.04 -4.95
CA GLU A 563 36.67 24.59 -4.17
C GLU A 563 36.70 26.12 -4.11
N ARG A 564 37.91 26.70 -4.05
CA ARG A 564 38.09 28.16 -4.05
C ARG A 564 37.63 28.81 -5.36
N LEU A 565 37.94 28.22 -6.51
CA LEU A 565 37.45 28.73 -7.80
C LEU A 565 35.96 28.44 -8.00
N ASN A 566 35.51 27.25 -7.60
CA ASN A 566 34.12 26.82 -7.69
C ASN A 566 33.19 27.71 -6.83
N PHE A 567 33.69 28.28 -5.72
CA PHE A 567 32.95 29.28 -4.93
C PHE A 567 32.50 30.47 -5.77
N PHE A 568 33.37 31.00 -6.63
CA PHE A 568 33.04 32.11 -7.53
C PHE A 568 32.17 31.64 -8.69
N TYR A 569 32.47 30.47 -9.27
CA TYR A 569 31.65 29.90 -10.34
C TYR A 569 30.18 29.75 -9.93
N LYS A 570 29.91 29.19 -8.75
CA LYS A 570 28.57 29.02 -8.16
C LYS A 570 27.80 30.32 -7.94
N LYS A 571 28.51 31.45 -7.83
CA LYS A 571 27.93 32.78 -7.64
C LYS A 571 27.97 33.63 -8.93
N SER A 572 28.43 33.04 -10.04
CA SER A 572 28.51 33.71 -11.32
C SER A 572 27.23 33.55 -12.14
N PRO A 573 26.99 34.40 -13.15
CA PRO A 573 25.86 34.22 -14.08
C PRO A 573 25.93 32.94 -14.92
N TYR A 574 27.07 32.24 -14.93
CA TYR A 574 27.26 30.98 -15.67
C TYR A 574 26.83 29.74 -14.87
N TRP A 575 26.55 29.90 -13.56
CA TRP A 575 26.04 28.80 -12.76
C TRP A 575 24.63 28.41 -13.21
N ASP A 576 24.38 27.10 -13.32
CA ASP A 576 23.04 26.61 -13.62
C ASP A 576 22.10 26.87 -12.43
N ALA A 577 21.32 27.94 -12.54
CA ALA A 577 20.31 28.31 -11.56
C ALA A 577 19.21 27.25 -11.38
N ARG A 578 19.13 26.23 -12.25
CA ARG A 578 18.18 25.11 -12.15
C ARG A 578 18.77 23.87 -11.49
N LYS A 579 20.09 23.80 -11.26
CA LYS A 579 20.68 22.69 -10.50
C LYS A 579 20.08 22.68 -9.09
N ASP A 580 19.74 21.48 -8.62
CA ASP A 580 19.11 21.27 -7.32
C ASP A 580 17.71 21.93 -7.18
N VAL A 581 17.11 22.45 -8.26
CA VAL A 581 15.76 23.02 -8.24
C VAL A 581 14.75 22.00 -8.74
N TYR A 582 13.70 21.77 -7.96
CA TYR A 582 12.65 20.85 -8.31
C TYR A 582 11.89 21.34 -9.55
N PRO A 583 11.80 20.52 -10.62
CA PRO A 583 11.14 20.95 -11.85
C PRO A 583 9.62 20.99 -11.70
N ILE A 584 9.08 20.26 -10.72
CA ILE A 584 7.65 20.22 -10.44
C ILE A 584 7.32 21.37 -9.51
N ALA A 585 6.31 22.14 -9.91
CA ALA A 585 5.84 23.29 -9.16
C ALA A 585 4.35 23.13 -8.83
N LYS A 586 3.86 23.94 -7.91
CA LYS A 586 2.44 23.94 -7.52
C LYS A 586 1.84 25.33 -7.55
N ILE A 587 0.61 25.39 -8.03
CA ILE A 587 -0.27 26.55 -7.93
C ILE A 587 -1.06 26.37 -6.64
N VAL A 588 -0.82 27.23 -5.64
CA VAL A 588 -1.39 27.07 -4.31
C VAL A 588 -2.88 27.38 -4.28
N ARG A 589 -3.28 28.48 -4.93
CA ARG A 589 -4.65 28.98 -4.91
C ARG A 589 -5.30 28.90 -6.28
N ARG A 590 -6.63 28.75 -6.29
CA ARG A 590 -7.43 28.72 -7.51
C ARG A 590 -7.14 29.93 -8.39
N MET A 591 -6.88 29.65 -9.66
CA MET A 591 -6.73 30.68 -10.70
C MET A 591 -7.14 30.13 -12.06
N SER A 592 -7.39 31.02 -13.01
CA SER A 592 -7.64 30.64 -14.41
C SER A 592 -6.32 30.32 -15.10
N ILE A 593 -6.23 29.12 -15.68
CA ILE A 593 -5.08 28.67 -16.48
C ILE A 593 -5.59 28.11 -17.81
N PRO A 594 -4.92 28.41 -18.95
CA PRO A 594 -5.37 27.97 -20.26
C PRO A 594 -5.00 26.50 -20.47
N VAL A 595 -5.91 25.60 -20.10
CA VAL A 595 -5.68 24.15 -20.12
C VAL A 595 -6.68 23.41 -21.00
N GLU A 596 -6.25 22.27 -21.52
CA GLU A 596 -7.13 21.27 -22.13
C GLU A 596 -6.85 19.86 -21.58
N PRO A 597 -7.84 18.95 -21.57
CA PRO A 597 -7.62 17.57 -21.16
C PRO A 597 -6.56 16.87 -22.02
N LEU A 598 -5.66 16.12 -21.38
CA LEU A 598 -4.74 15.25 -22.09
C LEU A 598 -5.54 14.02 -22.58
N LYS A 599 -5.65 13.82 -23.90
CA LYS A 599 -6.30 12.63 -24.46
C LYS A 599 -5.58 11.38 -23.95
N LYS A 600 -6.35 10.41 -23.42
CA LYS A 600 -5.84 9.16 -22.85
C LYS A 600 -5.12 8.32 -23.89
#